data_AF-E2A2T1-F1
#
_entry.id   AF-E2A2T1-F1
#
_cell.length_a   1.000
_cell.length_b   1.000
_cell.length_c   1.000
_cell.angle_alpha   90.00
_cell.angle_beta   90.00
_cell.angle_gamma   90.00
#
_symmetry.space_group_name_H-M   'P 1'
#
loop_
_entity.id
_entity.type
_entity.pdbx_description
1 polymer ?
#
loop_
_entity_poly.entity_id
_entity_poly.type
_entity_poly.pdbx_seq_one_letter_code
_entity_poly.pdbx_strand_id
1 'polypeptide(L)'
;MKLSSCLLIALRWPQRVLGISKLSSFEFLKAIHPDLSNNQLLNHLKKQNKDLDEILAEHHRQLACERDLAQVLRNLNVSYRIIKRIGDVNRCVDWSDLVIVIGGDGTFLLTSKLITSNAKPILGIDPHLRTGNTFTLPMESSADIGSIFEKLRTRNYTVLMRSRIRTIMTGEGLYRQPFHVHEKSRTRGERRIE
;
A
#
# COMPACT_ATOMS: atom_id res chain seq x y z
N MET A 1 -29.31 13.25 6.35
CA MET A 1 -28.84 12.50 5.16
C MET A 1 -28.89 11.02 5.49
N LYS A 2 -29.72 10.25 4.78
CA LYS A 2 -29.93 8.82 5.05
C LYS A 2 -28.67 8.02 4.70
N LEU A 3 -27.91 7.60 5.72
CA LEU A 3 -26.78 6.66 5.61
C LEU A 3 -27.21 5.25 5.14
N SER A 4 -28.52 4.99 5.06
CA SER A 4 -29.08 3.68 4.77
C SER A 4 -28.98 3.21 3.32
N SER A 5 -28.74 4.10 2.34
CA SER A 5 -28.60 3.70 0.93
C SER A 5 -27.18 3.27 0.54
N CYS A 6 -26.16 3.54 1.38
CA CYS A 6 -24.78 3.12 1.12
C CYS A 6 -24.49 1.68 1.60
N LEU A 7 -25.40 1.08 2.35
CA LEU A 7 -25.25 -0.22 3.02
C LEU A 7 -25.53 -1.44 2.11
N LEU A 8 -25.91 -1.25 0.85
CA LEU A 8 -26.35 -2.33 -0.04
C LEU A 8 -25.34 -2.80 -1.09
N ILE A 9 -24.11 -2.28 -1.09
CA ILE A 9 -23.04 -2.88 -1.90
C ILE A 9 -22.40 -3.99 -1.06
N ALA A 10 -23.14 -5.08 -0.85
CA ALA A 10 -22.49 -6.34 -0.50
C ALA A 10 -21.47 -6.61 -1.59
N LEU A 11 -20.20 -6.84 -1.22
CA LEU A 11 -19.17 -7.12 -2.21
C LEU A 11 -19.60 -8.35 -3.01
N ARG A 12 -19.90 -8.15 -4.30
CA ARG A 12 -20.03 -9.27 -5.22
C ARG A 12 -18.67 -9.95 -5.30
N TRP A 13 -18.67 -11.25 -5.59
CA TRP A 13 -17.43 -11.99 -5.81
C TRP A 13 -16.56 -11.25 -6.84
N PRO A 14 -15.32 -10.87 -6.49
CA PRO A 14 -14.48 -10.07 -7.38
C PRO A 14 -14.04 -10.93 -8.57
N GLN A 15 -14.22 -10.41 -9.79
CA GLN A 15 -13.72 -11.06 -11.00
C GLN A 15 -12.29 -10.61 -11.32
N ARG A 16 -11.95 -9.39 -10.88
CA ARG A 16 -10.65 -8.74 -11.11
C ARG A 16 -10.08 -8.21 -9.79
N VAL A 17 -8.88 -8.64 -9.43
CA VAL A 17 -8.20 -8.21 -8.20
C VAL A 17 -6.89 -7.50 -8.55
N LEU A 18 -6.69 -6.31 -7.98
CA LEU A 18 -5.42 -5.59 -8.05
C LEU A 18 -4.67 -5.71 -6.73
N GLY A 19 -3.55 -6.43 -6.73
CA GLY A 19 -2.55 -6.41 -5.67
C GLY A 19 -1.61 -5.21 -5.81
N ILE A 20 -1.49 -4.38 -4.78
CA ILE A 20 -0.48 -3.31 -4.70
C ILE A 20 0.46 -3.66 -3.55
N SER A 21 1.69 -4.04 -3.89
CA SER A 21 2.69 -4.45 -2.92
C SER A 21 3.71 -3.35 -2.67
N LYS A 22 4.08 -3.18 -1.40
CA LYS A 22 5.18 -2.31 -0.99
C LYS A 22 6.48 -2.75 -1.66
N LEU A 23 7.37 -1.81 -1.99
CA LEU A 23 8.75 -2.15 -2.27
C LEU A 23 9.43 -2.54 -0.96
N SER A 24 9.97 -3.77 -0.91
CA SER A 24 10.77 -4.18 0.25
C SER A 24 12.02 -3.31 0.37
N SER A 25 12.56 -3.19 1.59
CA SER A 25 13.78 -2.40 1.83
C SER A 25 14.93 -2.86 0.93
N PHE A 26 15.06 -4.18 0.71
CA PHE A 26 16.05 -4.75 -0.20
C PHE A 26 15.86 -4.30 -1.65
N GLU A 27 14.63 -4.37 -2.18
CA GLU A 27 14.33 -3.91 -3.55
C GLU A 27 14.54 -2.41 -3.73
N PHE A 28 14.20 -1.61 -2.72
CA PHE A 28 14.42 -0.17 -2.73
C PHE A 28 15.92 0.16 -2.80
N LEU A 29 16.72 -0.49 -1.96
CA LEU A 29 18.18 -0.33 -1.96
C LEU A 29 18.80 -0.74 -3.29
N LYS A 30 18.32 -1.85 -3.88
CA LYS A 30 18.75 -2.29 -5.21
C LYS A 30 18.35 -1.30 -6.31
N ALA A 31 17.20 -0.63 -6.19
CA ALA A 31 16.78 0.37 -7.15
C ALA A 31 17.62 1.67 -7.07
N ILE A 32 18.14 2.01 -5.90
CA ILE A 32 19.06 3.16 -5.71
C ILE A 32 20.47 2.83 -6.20
N HIS A 33 20.89 1.58 -6.10
CA HIS A 33 22.22 1.12 -6.49
C HIS A 33 22.14 0.09 -7.62
N PRO A 34 21.69 0.49 -8.84
CA PRO A 34 21.54 -0.44 -9.95
C PRO A 34 22.86 -1.07 -10.41
N ASP A 35 23.97 -0.37 -10.18
CA ASP A 35 25.32 -0.80 -10.58
C ASP A 35 25.90 -1.90 -9.67
N LEU A 36 25.29 -2.12 -8.50
CA LEU A 36 25.76 -3.14 -7.56
C LEU A 36 25.07 -4.48 -7.84
N SER A 37 25.87 -5.53 -7.97
CA SER A 37 25.35 -6.89 -7.89
C SER A 37 24.71 -7.15 -6.52
N ASN A 38 23.81 -8.13 -6.43
CA ASN A 38 23.19 -8.52 -5.17
C ASN A 38 24.25 -8.78 -4.08
N ASN A 39 25.33 -9.49 -4.40
CA ASN A 39 26.40 -9.81 -3.44
C ASN A 39 27.16 -8.55 -2.97
N GLN A 40 27.41 -7.60 -3.87
CA GLN A 40 28.04 -6.32 -3.51
C GLN A 40 27.12 -5.47 -2.63
N LEU A 41 25.82 -5.45 -2.92
CA LEU A 41 24.82 -4.75 -2.11
C LEU A 41 24.73 -5.36 -0.70
N LEU A 42 24.73 -6.69 -0.58
CA LEU A 42 24.74 -7.39 0.70
C LEU A 42 26.00 -7.04 1.52
N ASN A 43 27.17 -7.05 0.88
CA ASN A 43 28.44 -6.67 1.53
C ASN A 43 28.44 -5.20 1.96
N HIS A 44 27.85 -4.30 1.17
CA HIS A 44 27.69 -2.90 1.52
C HIS A 44 26.76 -2.73 2.75
N LEU A 45 25.66 -3.47 2.82
CA LEU A 45 24.72 -3.42 3.95
C LEU A 45 25.34 -3.94 5.24
N LYS A 46 26.13 -5.03 5.18
CA LYS A 46 26.88 -5.54 6.34
C LYS A 46 27.81 -4.48 6.93
N LYS A 47 28.48 -3.69 6.08
CA LYS A 47 29.40 -2.62 6.52
C LYS A 47 28.68 -1.44 7.21
N GLN A 48 27.38 -1.26 6.99
CA GLN A 48 26.59 -0.17 7.59
C GLN A 48 25.92 -0.53 8.92
N ASN A 49 26.26 -1.68 9.54
CA ASN A 49 25.60 -2.19 10.77
C ASN A 49 24.06 -2.24 10.66
N LYS A 50 23.52 -2.39 9.45
CA LYS A 50 22.09 -2.67 9.26
C LYS A 50 21.86 -4.15 9.55
N ASP A 51 20.75 -4.46 10.20
CA ASP A 51 20.29 -5.83 10.39
C ASP A 51 19.93 -6.43 9.02
N LEU A 52 20.92 -7.05 8.40
CA LEU A 52 20.78 -7.62 7.07
C LEU A 52 19.80 -8.79 7.09
N ASP A 53 19.82 -9.56 8.17
CA ASP A 53 19.00 -10.75 8.30
C ASP A 53 17.52 -10.35 8.37
N GLU A 54 17.17 -9.30 9.12
CA GLU A 54 15.79 -8.77 9.11
C GLU A 54 15.40 -8.16 7.76
N ILE A 55 16.30 -7.46 7.07
CA ILE A 55 16.00 -6.90 5.73
C ILE A 55 15.68 -8.02 4.73
N LEU A 56 16.43 -9.13 4.78
CA LEU A 56 16.23 -10.27 3.89
C LEU A 56 15.01 -11.11 4.31
N ALA A 57 14.85 -11.37 5.60
CA ALA A 57 13.67 -12.05 6.13
C ALA A 57 12.40 -11.30 5.71
N GLU A 58 12.42 -9.97 5.83
CA GLU A 58 11.31 -9.15 5.38
C GLU A 58 11.06 -9.25 3.88
N HIS A 59 12.11 -9.11 3.08
CA HIS A 59 12.00 -9.25 1.62
C HIS A 59 11.37 -10.58 1.23
N HIS A 60 11.76 -11.68 1.91
CA HIS A 60 11.20 -13.00 1.67
C HIS A 60 9.74 -13.13 2.10
N ARG A 61 9.36 -12.60 3.28
CA ARG A 61 7.95 -12.58 3.73
C ARG A 61 7.06 -11.87 2.71
N GLN A 62 7.52 -10.73 2.21
CA GLN A 62 6.75 -9.96 1.24
C GLN A 62 6.61 -10.69 -0.10
N LEU A 63 7.68 -11.30 -0.62
CA LEU A 63 7.62 -12.11 -1.83
C LEU A 63 6.76 -13.36 -1.66
N ALA A 64 6.79 -14.01 -0.50
CA ALA A 64 5.94 -15.15 -0.20
C ALA A 64 4.47 -14.75 -0.26
N CYS A 65 4.09 -13.66 0.42
CA CYS A 65 2.73 -13.14 0.43
C CYS A 65 2.22 -12.79 -0.99
N GLU A 66 3.06 -12.18 -1.84
CA GLU A 66 2.72 -11.91 -3.25
C GLU A 66 2.45 -13.20 -4.05
N ARG A 67 3.30 -14.21 -3.87
CA ARG A 67 3.15 -15.51 -4.56
C ARG A 67 1.92 -16.25 -4.09
N ASP A 68 1.66 -16.25 -2.79
CA ASP A 68 0.51 -16.91 -2.19
C ASP A 68 -0.80 -16.26 -2.64
N LEU A 69 -0.85 -14.93 -2.66
CA LEU A 69 -1.99 -14.19 -3.22
C LEU A 69 -2.23 -14.56 -4.70
N ALA A 70 -1.17 -14.55 -5.52
CA ALA A 70 -1.27 -14.93 -6.91
C ALA A 70 -1.77 -16.38 -7.07
N GLN A 71 -1.27 -17.31 -6.24
CA GLN A 71 -1.67 -18.71 -6.29
C GLN A 71 -3.15 -18.89 -5.93
N VAL A 72 -3.62 -18.26 -4.85
CA VAL A 72 -5.02 -18.30 -4.42
C VAL A 72 -5.94 -17.73 -5.50
N LEU A 73 -5.59 -16.57 -6.07
CA LEU A 73 -6.38 -15.95 -7.15
C LEU A 73 -6.45 -16.85 -8.40
N ARG A 74 -5.34 -17.49 -8.78
CA ARG A 74 -5.31 -18.47 -9.88
C ARG A 74 -6.24 -19.65 -9.61
N ASN A 75 -6.14 -20.25 -8.43
CA ASN A 75 -6.98 -21.41 -8.05
C ASN A 75 -8.47 -21.07 -8.04
N LEU A 76 -8.81 -19.82 -7.74
CA LEU A 76 -10.17 -19.32 -7.71
C LEU A 76 -10.69 -18.81 -9.07
N ASN A 77 -9.90 -18.94 -10.14
CA ASN A 77 -10.18 -18.40 -11.48
C ASN A 77 -10.51 -16.89 -11.48
N VAL A 78 -9.84 -16.12 -10.62
CA VAL A 78 -9.98 -14.66 -10.55
C VAL A 78 -8.86 -14.01 -11.35
N SER A 79 -9.21 -13.08 -12.25
CA SER A 79 -8.20 -12.31 -12.98
C SER A 79 -7.45 -11.38 -12.02
N TYR A 80 -6.12 -11.31 -12.12
CA TYR A 80 -5.35 -10.49 -11.19
C TYR A 80 -4.17 -9.75 -11.83
N ARG A 81 -3.77 -8.66 -11.17
CA ARG A 81 -2.53 -7.93 -11.43
C ARG A 81 -1.87 -7.64 -10.08
N ILE A 82 -0.58 -7.91 -9.94
CA ILE A 82 0.19 -7.51 -8.75
C ILE A 82 1.28 -6.53 -9.19
N ILE A 83 1.30 -5.33 -8.61
CA ILE A 83 2.21 -4.26 -8.97
C ILE A 83 2.90 -3.67 -7.74
N LYS A 84 4.13 -3.15 -7.92
CA LYS A 84 4.92 -2.51 -6.84
C LYS A 84 5.18 -1.02 -7.02
N ARG A 85 5.03 -0.49 -8.24
CA ARG A 85 5.36 0.90 -8.58
C ARG A 85 4.11 1.67 -8.97
N ILE A 86 3.99 2.90 -8.48
CA ILE A 86 2.76 3.70 -8.60
C ILE A 86 2.62 4.41 -9.98
N GLY A 87 3.51 4.15 -10.94
CA GLY A 87 3.60 4.89 -12.20
C GLY A 87 2.31 4.93 -13.04
N ASP A 88 1.55 3.83 -13.10
CA ASP A 88 0.32 3.71 -13.91
C ASP A 88 -0.88 3.16 -13.13
N VAL A 89 -0.95 3.41 -11.81
CA VAL A 89 -1.89 2.69 -10.94
C VAL A 89 -3.35 3.07 -11.18
N ASN A 90 -3.64 4.28 -11.65
CA ASN A 90 -5.02 4.72 -11.85
C ASN A 90 -5.77 3.79 -12.83
N ARG A 91 -5.14 3.43 -13.96
CA ARG A 91 -5.74 2.50 -14.94
C ARG A 91 -5.95 1.10 -14.36
N CYS A 92 -5.04 0.65 -13.49
CA CYS A 92 -5.14 -0.64 -12.82
C CYS A 92 -6.26 -0.65 -11.76
N VAL A 93 -6.43 0.45 -11.02
CA VAL A 93 -7.49 0.60 -10.03
C VAL A 93 -8.85 0.57 -10.70
N ASP A 94 -9.03 1.29 -11.81
CA ASP A 94 -10.28 1.30 -12.57
C ASP A 94 -10.64 -0.09 -13.10
N TRP A 95 -9.64 -0.85 -13.57
CA TRP A 95 -9.81 -2.22 -14.05
C TRP A 95 -10.25 -3.22 -12.96
N SER A 96 -9.89 -3.00 -11.70
CA SER A 96 -10.14 -3.99 -10.62
C SER A 96 -11.55 -3.91 -10.04
N ASP A 97 -12.06 -4.98 -9.44
CA ASP A 97 -13.28 -4.96 -8.61
C ASP A 97 -12.92 -4.88 -7.12
N LEU A 98 -11.73 -5.36 -6.74
CA LEU A 98 -11.16 -5.31 -5.40
C LEU A 98 -9.67 -4.95 -5.47
N VAL A 99 -9.24 -4.05 -4.58
CA VAL A 99 -7.82 -3.74 -4.37
C VAL A 99 -7.32 -4.38 -3.08
N ILE A 100 -6.24 -5.15 -3.17
CA ILE A 100 -5.55 -5.75 -2.03
C ILE A 100 -4.19 -5.08 -1.89
N VAL A 101 -3.89 -4.55 -0.72
CA VAL A 101 -2.61 -3.94 -0.39
C VAL A 101 -1.76 -4.94 0.35
N ILE A 102 -0.51 -5.13 -0.09
CA ILE A 102 0.49 -5.97 0.59
C ILE A 102 1.54 -5.06 1.23
N GLY A 103 1.53 -5.02 2.56
CA GLY A 103 2.36 -4.17 3.41
C GLY A 103 1.54 -3.48 4.49
N GLY A 104 2.21 -2.76 5.40
CA GLY A 104 1.55 -2.11 6.54
C GLY A 104 0.72 -0.86 6.23
N ASP A 105 0.25 -0.20 7.29
CA ASP A 105 -0.68 0.93 7.26
C ASP A 105 -0.26 2.09 6.33
N GLY A 106 1.03 2.40 6.26
CA GLY A 106 1.54 3.45 5.36
C GLY A 106 1.27 3.13 3.88
N THR A 107 1.48 1.88 3.48
CA THR A 107 1.19 1.40 2.12
C THR A 107 -0.31 1.40 1.86
N PHE A 108 -1.11 1.03 2.86
CA PHE A 108 -2.57 1.10 2.78
C PHE A 108 -3.04 2.53 2.55
N LEU A 109 -2.53 3.50 3.32
CA LEU A 109 -2.88 4.92 3.18
C LEU A 109 -2.46 5.48 1.82
N LEU A 110 -1.25 5.18 1.36
CA LEU A 110 -0.77 5.59 0.03
C LEU A 110 -1.67 5.02 -1.08
N THR A 111 -2.05 3.75 -0.96
CA THR A 111 -2.95 3.10 -1.94
C THR A 111 -4.36 3.66 -1.87
N SER A 112 -4.88 3.95 -0.67
CA SER A 112 -6.21 4.53 -0.48
C SER A 112 -6.38 5.86 -1.22
N LYS A 113 -5.30 6.64 -1.41
CA LYS A 113 -5.31 7.88 -2.20
C LYS A 113 -5.78 7.65 -3.64
N LEU A 114 -5.52 6.47 -4.18
CA LEU A 114 -5.85 6.08 -5.55
C LEU A 114 -7.33 5.66 -5.68
N ILE A 115 -7.99 5.38 -4.55
CA ILE A 115 -9.41 5.03 -4.49
C ILE A 115 -10.24 6.31 -4.34
N THR A 116 -10.84 6.74 -5.45
CA THR A 116 -11.66 7.97 -5.52
C THR A 116 -13.16 7.70 -5.39
N SER A 117 -13.60 6.46 -5.63
CA SER A 117 -14.99 6.02 -5.54
C SER A 117 -15.27 5.26 -4.24
N ASN A 118 -16.46 5.48 -3.67
CA ASN A 118 -16.94 4.73 -2.50
C ASN A 118 -17.40 3.30 -2.83
N ALA A 119 -17.48 2.94 -4.11
CA ALA A 119 -17.88 1.60 -4.56
C ALA A 119 -16.70 0.62 -4.68
N LYS A 120 -15.45 1.11 -4.63
CA LYS A 120 -14.25 0.28 -4.80
C LYS A 120 -13.71 -0.12 -3.42
N PRO A 121 -13.86 -1.38 -3.00
CA PRO A 121 -13.29 -1.85 -1.74
C PRO A 121 -11.77 -1.92 -1.80
N ILE A 122 -11.16 -1.72 -0.63
CA ILE A 122 -9.73 -1.91 -0.40
C ILE A 122 -9.53 -2.77 0.84
N LEU A 123 -8.65 -3.76 0.74
CA LEU A 123 -8.28 -4.67 1.82
C LEU A 123 -6.77 -4.61 2.02
N GLY A 124 -6.30 -4.49 3.27
CA GLY A 124 -4.88 -4.52 3.60
C GLY A 124 -4.46 -5.84 4.21
N ILE A 125 -3.36 -6.41 3.74
CA ILE A 125 -2.65 -7.55 4.36
C ILE A 125 -1.21 -7.14 4.63
N ASP A 126 -0.73 -7.41 5.83
CA ASP A 126 0.64 -7.07 6.23
C ASP A 126 1.44 -8.36 6.47
N PRO A 127 2.44 -8.67 5.62
CA PRO A 127 3.33 -9.80 5.84
C PRO A 127 4.29 -9.59 7.03
N HIS A 128 4.33 -8.38 7.61
CA HIS A 128 5.07 -8.12 8.83
C HIS A 128 4.24 -8.43 10.09
N LEU A 129 4.83 -9.19 11.01
CA LEU A 129 4.29 -9.47 12.34
C LEU A 129 4.51 -8.31 13.32
N ARG A 130 4.24 -7.07 12.91
CA ARG A 130 4.32 -5.92 13.81
C ARG A 130 3.01 -5.78 14.59
N THR A 131 3.11 -5.68 15.90
CA THR A 131 1.98 -5.32 16.76
C THR A 131 1.53 -3.89 16.44
N GLY A 132 0.21 -3.67 16.30
CA GLY A 132 -0.36 -2.32 16.18
C GLY A 132 -0.89 -1.88 14.80
N ASN A 133 -1.11 -2.80 13.86
CA ASN A 133 -1.73 -2.45 12.58
C ASN A 133 -3.20 -2.03 12.75
N THR A 134 -3.58 -0.88 12.16
CA THR A 134 -4.94 -0.32 12.24
C THR A 134 -5.76 -0.58 10.97
N PHE A 135 -5.10 -0.66 9.82
CA PHE A 135 -5.74 -0.76 8.51
C PHE A 135 -5.50 -2.09 7.80
N THR A 136 -4.51 -2.85 8.24
CA THR A 136 -4.08 -4.11 7.60
C THR A 136 -4.29 -5.29 8.54
N LEU A 137 -4.64 -6.44 7.95
CA LEU A 137 -4.67 -7.71 8.65
C LEU A 137 -3.25 -8.24 8.79
N PRO A 138 -2.77 -8.61 9.99
CA PRO A 138 -1.51 -9.31 10.12
C PRO A 138 -1.62 -10.68 9.44
N MET A 139 -0.60 -11.06 8.67
CA MET A 139 -0.48 -12.39 8.08
C MET A 139 0.55 -13.20 8.87
N GLU A 140 0.11 -14.29 9.48
CA GLU A 140 1.00 -15.25 10.14
C GLU A 140 1.36 -16.41 9.21
N SER A 141 0.52 -16.72 8.21
CA SER A 141 0.72 -17.84 7.29
C SER A 141 0.03 -17.68 5.93
N SER A 142 0.41 -18.53 4.96
CA SER A 142 -0.24 -18.60 3.64
C SER A 142 -1.69 -19.11 3.68
N ALA A 143 -2.05 -19.89 4.70
CA ALA A 143 -3.42 -20.34 4.95
C ALA A 143 -4.37 -19.14 5.22
N ASP A 144 -3.82 -18.01 5.66
CA ASP A 144 -4.59 -16.81 6.00
C ASP A 144 -5.20 -16.15 4.76
N ILE A 145 -4.50 -16.19 3.61
CA ILE A 145 -5.02 -15.60 2.36
C ILE A 145 -6.19 -16.41 1.82
N GLY A 146 -6.11 -17.74 1.84
CA GLY A 146 -7.25 -18.60 1.49
C GLY A 146 -8.47 -18.30 2.36
N SER A 147 -8.26 -18.19 3.68
CA SER A 147 -9.30 -17.83 4.65
C SER A 147 -9.96 -16.47 4.34
N ILE A 148 -9.17 -15.48 3.90
CA ILE A 148 -9.72 -14.19 3.45
C ILE A 148 -10.73 -14.39 2.30
N PHE A 149 -10.38 -15.16 1.27
CA PHE A 149 -11.29 -15.38 0.15
C PHE A 149 -12.50 -16.25 0.51
N GLU A 150 -12.36 -17.18 1.44
CA GLU A 150 -13.51 -17.92 2.00
C GLU A 150 -14.45 -16.99 2.79
N LYS A 151 -13.91 -16.06 3.59
CA LYS A 151 -14.71 -15.03 4.25
C LYS A 151 -15.41 -14.13 3.24
N LEU A 152 -14.74 -13.75 2.15
CA LEU A 152 -15.36 -13.00 1.04
C LEU A 152 -16.49 -13.81 0.38
N ARG A 153 -16.28 -15.10 0.13
CA ARG A 153 -17.26 -16.02 -0.49
C ARG A 153 -18.51 -16.17 0.37
N THR A 154 -18.31 -16.44 1.66
CA THR A 154 -19.37 -16.68 2.66
C THR A 154 -20.01 -15.39 3.18
N ARG A 155 -19.51 -14.22 2.76
CA ARG A 155 -19.91 -12.89 3.25
C ARG A 155 -19.71 -12.71 4.76
N ASN A 156 -18.71 -13.40 5.31
CA ASN A 156 -18.31 -13.28 6.72
C ASN A 156 -17.27 -12.16 6.90
N TYR A 157 -17.70 -10.92 6.66
CA TYR A 157 -16.90 -9.71 6.87
C TYR A 157 -17.81 -8.50 7.10
N THR A 158 -17.24 -7.43 7.65
CA THR A 158 -17.89 -6.12 7.72
C THR A 158 -17.22 -5.14 6.76
N VAL A 159 -18.01 -4.23 6.20
CA VAL A 159 -17.50 -3.14 5.36
C VAL A 159 -17.46 -1.88 6.19
N LEU A 160 -16.27 -1.27 6.27
CA LEU A 160 -16.09 -0.01 6.98
C LEU A 160 -15.91 1.14 5.99
N MET A 161 -16.91 2.03 5.92
CA MET A 161 -16.80 3.28 5.20
C MET A 161 -16.07 4.31 6.06
N ARG A 162 -14.82 4.65 5.70
CA ARG A 162 -14.04 5.67 6.40
C ARG A 162 -14.17 7.04 5.74
N SER A 163 -14.46 8.07 6.53
CA SER A 163 -14.51 9.46 6.09
C SER A 163 -13.12 9.97 5.71
N ARG A 164 -13.05 10.85 4.71
CA ARG A 164 -11.82 11.54 4.28
C ARG A 164 -12.02 13.04 4.32
N ILE A 165 -11.00 13.78 4.75
CA ILE A 165 -11.03 15.24 4.75
C ILE A 165 -10.61 15.72 3.35
N ARG A 166 -11.45 16.51 2.71
CA ARG A 166 -11.11 17.24 1.49
C ARG A 166 -10.57 18.60 1.90
N THR A 167 -9.34 18.90 1.52
CA THR A 167 -8.70 20.20 1.76
C THR A 167 -8.60 20.98 0.46
N ILE A 168 -8.78 22.31 0.54
CA ILE A 168 -8.54 23.27 -0.54
C ILE A 168 -7.52 24.25 0.02
N MET A 169 -6.40 24.43 -0.69
CA MET A 169 -5.35 25.38 -0.32
C MET A 169 -5.45 26.58 -1.26
N THR A 170 -5.49 27.80 -0.70
CA THR A 170 -5.52 29.06 -1.44
C THR A 170 -4.41 29.97 -0.91
N GLY A 171 -3.82 30.79 -1.77
CA GLY A 171 -2.72 31.70 -1.42
C GLY A 171 -1.69 31.87 -2.52
N GLU A 172 -0.73 32.76 -2.30
CA GLU A 172 0.39 32.96 -3.22
C GLU A 172 1.50 31.93 -2.99
N GLY A 173 2.11 31.45 -4.07
CA GLY A 173 3.29 30.58 -3.99
C GLY A 173 3.03 29.12 -3.59
N LEU A 174 1.79 28.62 -3.68
CA LEU A 174 1.41 27.24 -3.31
C LEU A 174 2.20 26.14 -4.03
N TYR A 175 2.72 26.44 -5.22
CA TYR A 175 3.46 25.51 -6.07
C TYR A 175 4.97 25.79 -6.07
N ARG A 176 5.46 26.66 -5.18
CA ARG A 176 6.91 26.89 -5.02
C ARG A 176 7.57 25.63 -4.45
N GLN A 177 8.87 25.49 -4.70
CA GLN A 177 9.64 24.37 -4.18
C GLN A 177 9.52 24.31 -2.65
N PRO A 178 9.18 23.13 -2.08
CA PRO A 178 9.18 22.96 -0.63
C PRO A 178 10.55 23.33 -0.07
N PHE A 179 10.55 24.04 1.05
CA PHE A 179 11.75 24.40 1.79
C PHE A 179 11.52 24.04 3.26
N HIS A 180 12.60 23.77 3.99
CA HIS A 180 12.46 23.60 5.42
C HIS A 180 12.23 24.97 6.07
N VAL A 181 11.21 25.09 6.93
CA VAL A 181 10.84 26.38 7.55
C VAL A 181 12.04 27.08 8.22
N HIS A 182 12.97 26.32 8.78
CA HIS A 182 14.18 26.84 9.42
C HIS A 182 15.23 27.41 8.43
N GLU A 183 15.21 27.01 7.16
CA GLU A 183 16.11 27.57 6.12
C GLU A 183 15.72 29.01 5.77
N LYS A 184 14.42 29.30 5.70
CA LYS A 184 13.90 30.66 5.43
C LYS A 184 13.76 31.56 6.65
N SER A 185 13.86 31.01 7.86
CA SER A 185 13.82 31.80 9.10
C SER A 185 15.01 32.78 9.23
N ARG A 186 16.01 32.69 8.34
CA ARG A 186 17.22 33.52 8.33
C ARG A 186 17.26 34.57 7.22
N THR A 187 16.35 34.56 6.25
CA THR A 187 16.25 35.62 5.24
C THR A 187 15.45 36.80 5.79
N ARG A 188 16.19 37.72 6.43
CA ARG A 188 15.74 39.05 6.87
C ARG A 188 15.21 39.81 5.64
N GLY A 189 13.88 39.89 5.44
CA GLY A 189 13.32 40.82 4.45
C GLY A 189 12.03 40.45 3.71
N GLU A 190 11.49 39.23 3.81
CA GLU A 190 10.18 38.95 3.20
C GLU A 190 9.07 39.60 4.05
N ARG A 191 8.53 40.75 3.60
CA ARG A 191 7.34 41.37 4.21
C ARG A 191 6.20 40.37 4.16
N ARG A 192 5.60 40.09 5.31
CA ARG A 192 4.26 39.49 5.36
C ARG A 192 3.31 40.50 4.71
N ILE A 193 2.69 40.11 3.60
CA ILE A 193 1.57 40.84 3.03
C ILE A 193 0.38 40.46 3.90
N GLU A 194 -0.21 41.46 4.55
CA GLU A 194 -1.44 41.35 5.35
C GLU A 194 -2.66 41.09 4.47
#